data_AF-A0A2N5JMD4-F1
#
_entry.id   AF-A0A2N5JMD4-F1
#
_cell.length_a   1.000
_cell.length_b   1.000
_cell.length_c   1.000
_cell.angle_alpha   90.00
_cell.angle_beta   90.00
_cell.angle_gamma   90.00
#
_symmetry.space_group_name_H-M   'P 1'
#
loop_
_entity.id
_entity.type
_entity.pdbx_description
1 polymer ?
#
loop_
_entity_poly.entity_id
_entity_poly.type
_entity_poly.pdbx_seq_one_letter_code
_entity_poly.pdbx_strand_id
1 'polypeptide(L)'
;MSMFQLPNLAIFGATPAFAAPLHVGRPNIGDRDQLLARINTMLDRRWLTNRGPLVQEFEDRLAAYLGVKHCLVTCNATIALEIAIRAAGLHGEVIVPS
;
A
#
# COMPACT_ATOMS: atom_id res chain seq x y z
N MET A 1 12.05 -11.49 -40.33
CA MET A 1 10.83 -10.67 -40.53
C MET A 1 10.51 -10.00 -39.21
N SER A 2 10.62 -8.67 -39.11
CA SER A 2 10.54 -7.97 -37.82
C SER A 2 9.09 -7.89 -37.34
N MET A 3 8.86 -8.39 -36.13
CA MET A 3 7.54 -8.49 -35.50
C MET A 3 6.94 -7.11 -35.10
N PHE A 4 7.68 -6.02 -35.31
CA PHE A 4 7.35 -4.66 -34.89
C PHE A 4 7.34 -3.68 -36.07
N GLN A 5 6.52 -3.95 -37.07
CA GLN A 5 6.19 -2.94 -38.08
C GLN A 5 4.92 -2.20 -37.68
N LEU A 6 4.85 -0.90 -37.99
CA LEU A 6 3.72 -0.03 -37.61
C LEU A 6 2.34 -0.65 -37.93
N PRO A 7 2.08 -1.28 -39.09
CA PRO A 7 0.77 -1.85 -39.40
C PRO A 7 0.32 -2.97 -38.45
N ASN A 8 1.26 -3.60 -37.73
CA ASN A 8 0.99 -4.73 -36.85
C ASN A 8 0.70 -4.31 -35.40
N LEU A 9 0.70 -3.00 -35.09
CA LEU A 9 0.31 -2.54 -33.76
C LEU A 9 -1.22 -2.59 -33.60
N ALA A 10 -1.68 -3.12 -32.47
CA ALA A 10 -3.12 -3.27 -32.20
C ALA A 10 -3.91 -1.96 -32.19
N ILE A 11 -3.26 -0.83 -31.91
CA ILE A 11 -3.88 0.50 -32.03
C ILE A 11 -4.35 0.81 -33.48
N PHE A 12 -3.79 0.12 -34.48
CA PHE A 12 -4.19 0.20 -35.88
C PHE A 12 -5.10 -0.96 -36.34
N GLY A 13 -5.70 -1.71 -35.41
CA GLY A 13 -6.66 -2.80 -35.72
C GLY A 13 -6.06 -4.19 -35.90
N ALA A 14 -4.74 -4.34 -35.72
CA ALA A 14 -4.08 -5.64 -35.66
C ALA A 14 -4.36 -6.36 -34.32
N THR A 15 -3.90 -7.62 -34.20
CA THR A 15 -4.03 -8.39 -32.95
C THR A 15 -3.06 -7.87 -31.87
N PRO A 16 -3.50 -7.70 -30.60
CA PRO A 16 -2.62 -7.36 -29.48
C PRO A 16 -1.45 -8.33 -29.32
N ALA A 17 -0.26 -7.80 -29.02
CA ALA A 17 0.94 -8.61 -28.81
C ALA A 17 0.87 -9.50 -27.55
N PHE A 18 0.01 -9.17 -26.59
CA PHE A 18 -0.19 -9.93 -25.36
C PHE A 18 -1.66 -10.32 -25.24
N ALA A 19 -1.92 -11.54 -24.76
CA ALA A 19 -3.28 -12.04 -24.55
C ALA A 19 -3.98 -11.38 -23.34
N ALA A 20 -3.22 -10.85 -22.39
CA ALA A 20 -3.74 -10.24 -21.17
C ALA A 20 -3.11 -8.87 -20.91
N PRO A 21 -3.84 -7.93 -20.29
CA PRO A 21 -3.29 -6.65 -19.88
C PRO A 21 -2.18 -6.80 -18.83
N LEU A 22 -1.16 -5.95 -18.95
CA LEU A 22 -0.11 -5.79 -17.94
C LEU A 22 -0.38 -4.49 -17.17
N HIS A 23 -0.79 -4.62 -15.91
CA HIS A 23 -1.15 -3.48 -15.08
C HIS A 23 0.02 -3.01 -14.22
N VAL A 24 0.38 -1.74 -14.35
CA VAL A 24 1.30 -1.07 -13.41
C VAL A 24 0.65 -1.04 -12.02
N GLY A 25 1.41 -1.41 -10.98
CA GLY A 25 0.93 -1.39 -9.60
C GLY A 25 0.02 -2.57 -9.21
N ARG A 26 -0.03 -3.66 -10.00
CA ARG A 26 -0.78 -4.86 -9.62
C ARG A 26 -0.28 -5.39 -8.26
N PRO A 27 -1.15 -5.58 -7.25
CA PRO A 27 -0.72 -6.00 -5.91
C PRO A 27 -0.05 -7.37 -5.90
N ASN A 28 1.04 -7.48 -5.15
CA ASN A 28 1.65 -8.76 -4.84
C ASN A 28 0.76 -9.51 -3.83
N ILE A 29 0.42 -10.76 -4.14
CA ILE A 29 -0.39 -11.59 -3.25
C ILE A 29 0.54 -12.37 -2.32
N GLY A 30 0.37 -12.16 -1.02
CA GLY A 30 1.07 -12.92 0.01
C GLY A 30 0.42 -14.27 0.31
N ASP A 31 0.82 -14.87 1.42
CA ASP A 31 0.23 -16.12 1.92
C ASP A 31 -1.21 -15.88 2.41
N ARG A 32 -2.16 -16.54 1.73
CA ARG A 32 -3.59 -16.43 2.02
C ARG A 32 -3.95 -17.05 3.37
N ASP A 33 -3.33 -18.16 3.73
CA ASP A 33 -3.67 -18.89 4.94
C ASP A 33 -3.20 -18.12 6.18
N GLN A 34 -2.02 -17.49 6.11
CA GLN A 34 -1.54 -16.59 7.16
C GLN A 34 -2.44 -15.36 7.33
N LEU A 35 -2.94 -14.78 6.24
CA LEU A 35 -3.87 -13.65 6.31
C LEU A 35 -5.18 -14.07 6.99
N LEU A 36 -5.78 -15.19 6.57
CA LEU A 36 -7.04 -15.69 7.13
C LEU A 36 -6.89 -16.05 8.62
N ALA A 37 -5.76 -16.62 9.03
CA ALA A 37 -5.48 -16.90 10.44
C ALA A 37 -5.48 -15.61 11.30
N ARG A 38 -4.88 -14.52 10.80
CA ARG A 38 -4.89 -13.21 11.49
C ARG A 38 -6.30 -12.62 11.57
N ILE A 39 -7.08 -12.71 10.49
CA ILE A 39 -8.47 -12.24 10.45
C ILE A 39 -9.32 -13.01 11.46
N ASN A 40 -9.24 -14.34 11.50
CA ASN A 40 -10.00 -15.16 12.44
C ASN A 40 -9.65 -14.79 13.89
N THR A 41 -8.36 -14.63 14.18
CA THR A 41 -7.90 -14.22 15.52
C THR A 41 -8.50 -12.88 15.96
N MET A 42 -8.62 -11.92 15.06
CA MET A 42 -9.25 -10.61 15.33
C MET A 42 -10.77 -10.75 15.59
N LEU A 43 -11.45 -11.57 14.79
CA LEU A 43 -12.89 -11.83 14.92
C LEU A 43 -13.22 -12.55 16.23
N ASP A 44 -12.45 -13.59 16.60
CA ASP A 44 -12.62 -14.33 17.85
C ASP A 44 -12.47 -13.43 19.08
N ARG A 45 -11.54 -12.48 19.01
CA ARG A 45 -11.33 -11.46 20.06
C ARG A 45 -12.41 -10.38 20.09
N ARG A 46 -13.22 -10.25 19.03
CA ARG A 46 -14.19 -9.16 18.81
C ARG A 46 -13.57 -7.77 18.94
N TRP A 47 -12.28 -7.63 18.64
CA TRP A 47 -11.55 -6.37 18.68
C TRP A 47 -11.01 -6.04 17.30
N LEU A 48 -11.79 -5.27 16.54
CA LEU A 48 -11.60 -5.09 15.09
C LEU A 48 -10.79 -3.84 14.71
N THR A 49 -10.70 -2.84 15.59
CA THR A 49 -10.07 -1.54 15.33
C THR A 49 -9.63 -0.89 16.66
N ASN A 50 -9.37 0.42 16.70
CA ASN A 50 -9.10 1.19 17.93
C ASN A 50 -7.94 0.60 18.75
N ARG A 51 -6.76 0.53 18.12
CA ARG A 51 -5.49 0.11 18.75
C ARG A 51 -5.50 -1.33 19.30
N GLY A 52 -6.14 -2.26 18.59
CA GLY A 52 -6.11 -3.68 18.92
C GLY A 52 -4.73 -4.35 18.75
N PRO A 53 -4.59 -5.62 19.13
CA PRO A 53 -3.28 -6.31 19.15
C PRO A 53 -2.55 -6.35 17.81
N LEU A 54 -3.29 -6.48 16.69
CA LEU A 54 -2.68 -6.57 15.36
C LEU A 54 -1.99 -5.27 14.92
N VAL A 55 -2.56 -4.10 15.27
CA VAL A 55 -1.91 -2.82 14.92
C VAL A 55 -0.73 -2.54 15.84
N GLN A 56 -0.79 -2.92 17.12
CA GLN A 56 0.35 -2.82 18.03
C GLN A 56 1.54 -3.68 17.57
N GLU A 57 1.29 -4.95 17.20
CA GLU A 57 2.32 -5.82 16.61
C GLU A 57 2.91 -5.21 15.33
N PHE A 58 2.05 -4.62 14.48
CA PHE A 58 2.50 -3.99 13.25
C PHE A 58 3.36 -2.74 13.50
N GLU A 59 2.95 -1.89 14.44
CA GLU A 59 3.73 -0.72 14.88
C GLU A 59 5.10 -1.13 15.43
N ASP A 60 5.17 -2.15 16.29
CA ASP A 60 6.43 -2.63 16.87
C ASP A 60 7.38 -3.18 15.81
N ARG A 61 6.86 -4.03 14.90
CA ARG A 61 7.66 -4.61 13.81
C ARG A 61 8.12 -3.55 12.82
N LEU A 62 7.27 -2.57 12.51
CA LEU A 62 7.61 -1.50 11.59
C LEU A 62 8.62 -0.53 12.19
N ALA A 63 8.49 -0.20 13.49
CA ALA A 63 9.49 0.59 14.21
C ALA A 63 10.86 -0.09 14.19
N ALA A 64 10.91 -1.40 14.47
CA ALA A 64 12.14 -2.19 14.39
C ALA A 64 12.73 -2.23 12.97
N TYR A 65 11.89 -2.45 11.95
CA TYR A 65 12.32 -2.49 10.56
C TYR A 65 12.90 -1.14 10.08
N LEU A 66 12.27 -0.03 10.48
CA LEU A 66 12.69 1.33 10.12
C LEU A 66 13.85 1.86 10.99
N GLY A 67 14.19 1.17 12.08
CA GLY A 67 15.23 1.62 13.02
C GLY A 67 14.83 2.87 13.82
N VAL A 68 13.54 3.07 14.08
CA VAL A 68 13.01 4.21 14.84
C VAL A 68 12.42 3.77 16.17
N LYS A 69 12.36 4.68 17.15
CA LYS A 69 11.82 4.38 18.48
C LYS A 69 10.29 4.23 18.50
N HIS A 70 9.59 4.97 17.65
CA HIS A 70 8.13 5.04 17.65
C HIS A 70 7.59 4.98 16.21
N CYS A 71 6.51 4.22 16.03
CA CYS A 71 5.75 4.16 14.78
C CYS A 71 4.26 4.24 15.12
N LEU A 72 3.50 5.01 14.34
CA LEU A 72 2.05 5.15 14.48
C LEU A 72 1.40 4.77 13.15
N VAL A 73 0.52 3.80 13.18
CA VAL A 73 -0.18 3.32 11.99
C VAL A 73 -1.50 4.06 11.83
N THR A 74 -1.73 4.59 10.64
CA THR A 74 -2.96 5.30 10.26
C THR A 74 -3.70 4.53 9.15
N CYS A 75 -4.90 4.99 8.80
CA CYS A 75 -5.69 4.38 7.73
C CYS A 75 -5.10 4.62 6.32
N ASN A 76 -4.30 5.67 6.14
CA ASN A 76 -3.55 5.96 4.91
C ASN A 76 -2.47 7.04 5.15
N ALA A 77 -1.57 7.20 4.18
CA ALA A 77 -0.44 8.14 4.26
C ALA A 77 -0.86 9.62 4.25
N THR A 78 -1.93 10.00 3.55
CA THR A 78 -2.39 11.40 3.52
C THR A 78 -2.84 11.86 4.90
N ILE A 79 -3.62 11.03 5.61
CA ILE A 79 -4.01 11.30 7.01
C ILE A 79 -2.80 11.31 7.94
N ALA A 80 -1.79 10.46 7.70
CA ALA A 80 -0.56 10.48 8.48
C ALA A 80 0.16 11.84 8.37
N LEU A 81 0.25 12.41 7.16
CA LEU A 81 0.84 13.73 6.93
C LEU A 81 0.03 14.82 7.62
N GLU A 82 -1.31 14.78 7.53
CA GLU A 82 -2.16 15.76 8.20
C GLU A 82 -1.97 15.73 9.73
N ILE A 83 -1.96 14.54 10.32
CA ILE A 83 -1.72 14.36 11.77
C ILE A 83 -0.32 14.89 12.13
N ALA A 84 0.71 14.59 11.33
CA ALA A 84 2.07 15.05 11.57
C ALA A 84 2.17 16.58 11.53
N ILE A 85 1.56 17.23 10.53
CA ILE A 85 1.52 18.70 10.39
C ILE A 85 0.86 19.34 11.62
N ARG A 86 -0.31 18.82 12.03
CA ARG A 86 -1.05 19.34 13.19
C ARG A 86 -0.29 19.11 14.50
N ALA A 87 0.28 17.91 14.69
CA ALA A 87 1.04 17.56 15.89
C ALA A 87 2.34 18.36 16.03
N ALA A 88 2.97 18.70 14.90
CA ALA A 88 4.17 19.54 14.86
C ALA A 88 3.87 21.06 14.96
N GLY A 89 2.60 21.47 14.97
CA GLY A 89 2.21 22.88 15.05
C GLY A 89 2.61 23.69 13.81
N LEU A 90 2.68 23.06 12.64
CA LEU A 90 3.05 23.74 11.40
C LEU A 90 1.91 24.63 10.90
N HIS A 91 2.25 25.85 10.51
CA HIS A 91 1.34 26.87 10.00
C HIS A 91 2.00 27.65 8.85
N GLY A 92 1.18 28.24 7.98
CA GLY A 92 1.66 28.99 6.82
C GLY A 92 2.09 28.06 5.69
N GLU A 93 3.33 28.20 5.23
CA GLU A 93 3.86 27.52 4.03
C GLU A 93 4.70 26.29 4.39
N VAL A 94 4.60 25.24 3.55
CA VAL A 94 5.42 24.03 3.63
C VAL A 94 6.06 23.80 2.26
N ILE A 95 7.40 23.80 2.20
CA ILE A 95 8.16 23.64 0.96
C ILE A 95 8.17 22.15 0.57
N VAL A 96 7.72 21.85 -0.65
CA VAL A 96 7.63 20.48 -1.21
C VAL A 96 8.05 20.49 -2.69
N PRO A 97 8.45 19.35 -3.27
CA PRO A 97 8.65 19.25 -4.72
C PRO A 97 7.34 19.46 -5.49
N SER A 98 7.44 19.98 -6.72
CA SER A 98 6.32 20.15 -7.66
C SER A 98 5.93 18.86 -8.37
#